data_AF-A0A089J7F9-F1
#
_entry.id   AF-A0A089J7F9-F1
#
_cell.length_a   1.000
_cell.length_b   1.000
_cell.length_c   1.000
_cell.angle_alpha   90.00
_cell.angle_beta   90.00
_cell.angle_gamma   90.00
#
_symmetry.space_group_name_H-M   'P 1'
#
loop_
_entity.id
_entity.type
_entity.pdbx_description
1 polymer ?
#
loop_
_entity_poly.entity_id
_entity_poly.type
_entity_poly.pdbx_seq_one_letter_code
_entity_poly.pdbx_strand_id
1 'polypeptide(L)' 'MSKKPLNPVFHGYYEKRLNEGKKKKQAIICIMRKLVNILYSMIKNKTEYRLIALPEWAAS' A
#
# COMPACT_ATOMS: atom_id res chain seq x y z
N MET A 1 -1.04 21.47 -10.98
CA MET A 1 -0.83 20.02 -11.16
C MET A 1 -1.30 19.30 -9.89
N SER A 2 -2.44 18.62 -9.96
CA SER A 2 -3.06 17.98 -8.79
C SER A 2 -2.18 16.80 -8.32
N LYS A 3 -1.57 16.93 -7.13
CA LYS A 3 -0.74 15.89 -6.49
C LYS A 3 -1.64 14.76 -5.95
N LYS A 4 -2.40 14.10 -6.81
CA LYS A 4 -3.19 12.93 -6.39
C LYS A 4 -2.26 11.75 -6.20
N PRO A 5 -2.24 11.10 -5.01
CA PRO A 5 -1.42 9.92 -4.80
C PRO A 5 -1.88 8.81 -5.74
N LEU A 6 -0.92 8.20 -6.47
CA LEU A 6 -1.19 7.12 -7.43
C LEU A 6 -1.89 5.92 -6.81
N ASN A 7 -1.71 5.72 -5.51
CA ASN A 7 -2.39 4.69 -4.74
C ASN A 7 -2.74 5.23 -3.34
N PRO A 8 -4.00 5.61 -3.09
CA PRO A 8 -4.41 6.20 -1.82
C PRO A 8 -4.31 5.23 -0.64
N VAL A 9 -4.40 3.90 -0.86
CA VAL A 9 -4.24 2.90 0.21
C VAL A 9 -2.80 2.87 0.73
N PHE A 10 -1.81 2.86 -0.17
CA PHE A 10 -0.42 2.91 0.27
C PHE A 10 -0.04 4.27 0.83
N HIS A 11 -0.66 5.35 0.36
CA HIS A 11 -0.49 6.68 0.96
C HIS A 11 -1.02 6.73 2.40
N GLY A 12 -2.25 6.28 2.66
CA GLY A 12 -2.79 6.22 4.01
C GLY A 12 -1.99 5.29 4.93
N TYR A 13 -1.46 4.18 4.39
CA TYR A 13 -0.56 3.31 5.15
C TYR A 13 0.78 4.00 5.45
N TYR A 14 1.35 4.76 4.51
CA TYR A 14 2.55 5.56 4.72
C TYR A 14 2.34 6.59 5.84
N GLU A 15 1.25 7.36 5.78
CA GLU A 15 0.90 8.37 6.79
C GLU A 15 0.66 7.74 8.16
N LYS A 16 -0.04 6.60 8.23
CA LYS A 16 -0.20 5.85 9.48
C LYS A 16 1.14 5.45 10.07
N ARG A 17 2.08 4.95 9.26
CA ARG A 17 3.43 4.58 9.72
C ARG A 17 4.21 5.81 10.21
N LEU A 18 4.04 6.98 9.59
CA LEU A 18 4.64 8.22 10.07
C LEU A 18 4.06 8.65 11.43
N ASN A 19 2.74 8.57 11.60
CA ASN A 19 2.05 8.91 12.85
C ASN A 19 2.44 7.96 14.00
N GLU A 20 2.78 6.71 13.70
CA GLU A 20 3.36 5.74 14.65
C GLU A 20 4.83 6.07 15.02
N GLY A 21 5.39 7.19 14.55
CA GLY A 21 6.76 7.63 14.84
C GLY A 21 7.84 6.98 13.97
N LYS A 22 7.48 6.24 12.91
CA LYS A 22 8.47 5.67 12.00
C LYS A 22 9.07 6.77 11.12
N LYS A 23 10.39 6.71 10.91
CA LYS A 23 11.08 7.57 9.93
C LYS A 23 10.55 7.30 8.52
N LYS A 24 10.51 8.34 7.67
CA LYS A 24 10.06 8.27 6.26
C LYS A 24 10.66 7.08 5.48
N LYS A 25 11.98 6.88 5.57
CA LYS A 25 12.67 5.75 4.93
C LYS A 25 12.14 4.39 5.41
N GLN A 26 11.87 4.26 6.72
CA GLN A 26 11.35 3.02 7.31
C GLN A 26 9.91 2.75 6.87
N ALA A 27 9.08 3.79 6.76
CA ALA A 27 7.71 3.66 6.25
C ALA A 27 7.70 3.17 4.78
N ILE A 28 8.59 3.69 3.93
CA ILE A 28 8.74 3.22 2.54
C ILE A 28 9.19 1.75 2.49
N ILE A 29 10.22 1.38 3.26
CA ILE A 29 10.70 -0.01 3.33
C ILE A 29 9.58 -0.97 3.79
N CYS A 30 8.73 -0.53 4.73
CA CYS A 30 7.58 -1.30 5.18
C CYS A 30 6.57 -1.56 4.05
N ILE A 31 6.31 -0.56 3.21
CA ILE A 31 5.43 -0.69 2.04
C ILE A 31 6.05 -1.62 1.00
N MET A 32 7.33 -1.47 0.68
CA MET A 32 8.03 -2.35 -0.27
C MET A 32 7.98 -3.81 0.17
N ARG A 33 8.22 -4.09 1.46
CA ARG A 33 8.10 -5.44 2.03
C ARG A 33 6.68 -6.00 1.89
N LYS A 34 5.66 -5.17 2.14
CA LYS A 34 4.26 -5.57 1.97
C LYS A 34 3.95 -5.93 0.52
N LEU A 35 4.47 -5.18 -0.45
CA LEU A 35 4.32 -5.48 -1.88
C LEU A 35 4.95 -6.83 -2.27
N VAL A 36 6.19 -7.07 -1.84
CA VAL A 36 6.88 -8.33 -2.12
C VAL A 36 6.13 -9.51 -1.50
N ASN A 37 5.62 -9.36 -0.27
CA ASN A 37 4.83 -10.42 0.38
C ASN A 37 3.51 -10.71 -0.34
N ILE A 38 2.82 -9.69 -0.85
CA ILE A 38 1.60 -9.86 -1.66
C ILE A 38 1.94 -10.64 -2.93
N LEU A 39 2.95 -10.19 -3.68
CA LEU A 39 3.37 -10.84 -4.92
C LEU A 39 3.81 -12.30 -4.68
N TYR A 40 4.61 -12.53 -3.64
CA TYR A 40 5.04 -13.88 -3.26
C TYR A 40 3.84 -14.77 -2.94
N SER A 41 2.89 -14.27 -2.15
CA SER A 41 1.67 -15.01 -1.81
C SER A 41 0.84 -15.34 -3.05
N MET A 42 0.79 -14.43 -4.03
CA MET A 42 0.07 -14.65 -5.28
C MET A 42 0.72 -15.75 -6.13
N ILE A 43 2.04 -15.69 -6.30
CA ILE A 43 2.79 -16.70 -7.04
C ILE A 43 2.65 -18.07 -6.36
N LYS A 44 2.80 -18.10 -5.03
CA LYS A 44 2.72 -19.34 -4.23
C LYS A 44 1.33 -19.99 -4.33
N ASN A 45 0.27 -19.20 -4.26
CA ASN A 45 -1.11 -19.70 -4.30
C ASN A 45 -1.68 -19.79 -5.72
N LYS A 46 -0.88 -19.45 -6.75
CA LYS A 46 -1.30 -19.36 -8.16
C LYS A 46 -2.57 -18.51 -8.34
N THR A 47 -2.70 -17.45 -7.55
CA THR A 47 -3.85 -16.54 -7.63
C THR A 47 -3.53 -15.36 -8.55
N GLU A 48 -4.49 -14.98 -9.38
CA GLU A 48 -4.39 -13.80 -10.23
C GLU A 48 -4.27 -12.50 -9.43
N TYR A 49 -3.66 -11.49 -10.05
CA TYR A 49 -3.62 -10.15 -9.49
C TYR A 49 -5.01 -9.55 -9.52
N ARG A 50 -5.60 -9.36 -8.34
CA ARG A 50 -6.81 -8.55 -8.19
C ARG A 50 -6.40 -7.17 -7.73
N LEU A 51 -6.55 -6.20 -8.63
CA LEU A 51 -6.47 -4.80 -8.25
C LEU A 51 -7.59 -4.59 -7.23
N ILE A 52 -7.22 -4.26 -5.99
CA ILE A 52 -8.20 -3.93 -4.96
C ILE A 52 -8.85 -2.64 -5.48
N ALA A 53 -10.04 -2.76 -6.08
CA ALA A 53 -10.93 -1.63 -6.23
C ALA A 53 -11.09 -1.08 -4.82
N LEU A 54 -10.62 0.15 -4.61
CA LEU A 54 -10.75 0.81 -3.32
C LEU A 54 -12.20 0.64 -2.89
N PRO A 55 -12.46 0.05 -1.71
CA PRO A 55 -13.83 -0.08 -1.27
C PRO A 55 -14.44 1.33 -1.22
N GLU A 56 -15.69 1.48 -1.65
CA GLU A 56 -16.34 2.76 -1.95
C GLU A 56 -16.25 3.79 -0.80
N TRP A 57 -16.11 3.30 0.44
CA TRP A 57 -15.89 4.13 1.63
C TRP A 57 -14.55 4.87 1.67
N ALA A 58 -13.55 4.46 0.89
CA ALA A 58 -12.26 5.13 0.77
C ALA A 58 -12.25 6.19 -0.36
N ALA A 59 -13.36 6.32 -1.10
CA ALA A 59 -13.55 7.29 -2.18
C ALA A 59 -14.52 8.44 -1.81
N SER A 60 -15.04 8.45 -0.58
CA SER A 60 -15.93 9.51 -0.03
C SER A 60 -15.16 10.51 0.83
#